data_AF-A0A7S0TAY8-F1
#
_entry.id   AF-A0A7S0TAY8-F1
#
_cell.length_a   1.000
_cell.length_b   1.000
_cell.length_c   1.000
_cell.angle_alpha   90.00
_cell.angle_beta   90.00
_cell.angle_gamma   90.00
#
_symmetry.space_group_name_H-M   'P 1'
#
loop_
_entity.id
_entity.type
_entity.pdbx_description
1 polymer ?
#
loop_
_entity_poly.entity_id
_entity_poly.type
_entity_poly.pdbx_seq_one_letter_code
_entity_poly.pdbx_strand_id
1 'polypeptide(L)'
;GEHGKAFVQARVRSSEVRLRMHRMQNNARATRTCGSTMPTSDAAVMDKPAEDERVALQTPRPDVAQPGAADPWNDEKWQKTKWTVYRDVAYDLGPFFEKHPGGNWLLNLAIGRDCTALMESYHLRPEVATARFRMLPKLEGFPVEAVPRSPRPNDSPLYNNIRNRVREELFPEEGKNKHRMGGDFATCVILGFATFAYTVYAMMPGFLSGMLLGLGGAWIGLTIQHCANHGAMSPSPAVNGVLGLTNDLIGGASLVLG
;
A
#
# COMPACT_ATOMS: atom_id res chain seq x y z
N GLY A 1 4.94 -45.25 -21.47
CA GLY A 1 4.02 -44.60 -20.54
C GLY A 1 4.50 -43.19 -20.24
N GLU A 2 3.83 -42.19 -20.81
CA GLU A 2 4.16 -40.76 -20.62
C GLU A 2 4.10 -40.31 -19.15
N HIS A 3 3.37 -41.02 -18.30
CA HIS A 3 3.31 -40.79 -16.85
C HIS A 3 4.65 -40.98 -16.12
N GLY A 4 5.57 -41.80 -16.65
CA GLY A 4 6.88 -42.03 -16.00
C GLY A 4 7.86 -40.86 -16.16
N LYS A 5 7.76 -40.09 -17.26
CA LYS A 5 8.68 -38.97 -17.55
C LYS A 5 8.33 -37.74 -16.70
N ALA A 6 7.04 -37.46 -16.49
CA ALA A 6 6.57 -36.35 -15.66
C ALA A 6 6.97 -36.51 -14.18
N PHE A 7 6.93 -37.74 -13.65
CA PHE A 7 7.30 -38.03 -12.26
C PHE A 7 8.81 -37.84 -12.00
N VAL A 8 9.65 -38.23 -12.96
CA VAL A 8 11.11 -38.02 -12.88
C VAL A 8 11.45 -36.53 -12.93
N GLN A 9 10.78 -35.76 -13.81
CA GLN A 9 11.02 -34.32 -13.95
C GLN A 9 10.59 -33.51 -12.71
N ALA A 10 9.50 -33.93 -12.04
CA ALA A 10 9.07 -33.33 -10.77
C ALA A 10 10.06 -33.61 -9.63
N ARG A 11 10.65 -34.82 -9.59
CA ARG A 11 11.62 -35.20 -8.55
C ARG A 11 12.96 -34.45 -8.71
N VAL A 12 13.39 -34.21 -9.94
CA VAL A 12 14.60 -33.40 -10.24
C VAL A 12 14.40 -31.95 -9.80
N ARG A 13 13.26 -31.33 -10.15
CA ARG A 13 12.93 -29.95 -9.71
C ARG A 13 12.87 -29.81 -8.18
N SER A 14 12.31 -30.80 -7.48
CA SER A 14 12.27 -30.81 -6.01
C SER A 14 13.69 -30.88 -5.40
N SER A 15 14.59 -31.65 -6.01
CA SER A 15 15.97 -31.77 -5.53
C SER A 15 16.80 -30.49 -5.73
N GLU A 16 16.59 -29.77 -6.84
CA GLU A 16 17.27 -28.50 -7.12
C GLU A 16 16.82 -27.37 -6.18
N VAL A 17 15.52 -27.31 -5.87
CA VAL A 17 14.98 -26.33 -4.91
C VAL A 17 15.54 -26.58 -3.50
N ARG A 18 15.66 -27.85 -3.09
CA ARG A 18 16.22 -28.22 -1.78
C ARG A 18 17.71 -27.87 -1.65
N LEU A 19 18.49 -28.07 -2.72
CA LEU A 19 19.90 -27.65 -2.76
C LEU A 19 20.06 -26.12 -2.68
N ARG A 20 19.17 -25.37 -3.34
CA ARG A 20 19.22 -23.89 -3.37
C ARG A 20 18.91 -23.28 -2.00
N MET A 21 17.98 -23.85 -1.24
CA MET A 21 17.67 -23.42 0.12
C MET A 21 18.81 -23.71 1.11
N HIS A 22 19.48 -24.87 0.99
CA HIS A 22 20.63 -25.20 1.84
C HIS A 22 21.81 -24.25 1.62
N ARG A 23 22.02 -23.78 0.38
CA ARG A 23 23.08 -22.82 0.04
C ARG A 23 22.83 -21.43 0.61
N MET A 24 21.56 -21.01 0.71
CA MET A 24 21.18 -19.72 1.32
C MET A 24 21.33 -19.72 2.85
N GLN A 25 20.97 -20.82 3.52
CA GLN A 25 21.11 -20.92 4.98
C GLN A 25 22.58 -20.93 5.44
N ASN A 26 23.48 -21.53 4.67
CA ASN A 26 24.91 -21.53 5.00
C ASN A 26 25.56 -20.15 4.84
N ASN A 27 25.10 -19.33 3.87
CA ASN A 27 25.65 -18.00 3.65
C ASN A 27 25.23 -16.99 4.76
N ALA A 28 24.05 -17.20 5.37
CA ALA A 28 23.57 -16.40 6.51
C ALA A 28 24.27 -16.73 7.84
N ARG A 29 25.05 -17.82 7.90
CA ARG A 29 25.82 -18.23 9.08
C ARG A 29 27.26 -17.70 9.07
N ALA A 30 27.78 -17.35 7.90
CA ALA A 30 29.16 -16.87 7.73
C ALA A 30 29.36 -15.37 8.09
N THR A 31 28.29 -14.60 8.25
CA THR A 31 28.36 -13.14 8.53
C THR A 31 28.28 -12.79 10.02
N ARG A 32 28.35 -13.76 10.94
CA ARG A 32 28.07 -13.57 12.37
C ARG A 32 29.28 -13.62 13.31
N THR A 33 30.51 -13.55 12.80
CA THR A 33 31.73 -13.58 13.64
C THR A 33 32.69 -12.46 13.26
N CYS A 34 32.51 -11.30 13.89
CA CYS A 34 33.58 -10.34 14.12
C CYS A 34 33.42 -9.84 15.57
N GLY A 35 34.18 -10.45 16.48
CA GLY A 35 34.28 -10.02 17.87
C GLY A 35 35.49 -9.11 18.01
N SER A 36 35.30 -7.94 18.65
CA SER A 36 36.38 -7.11 19.15
C SER A 36 36.29 -7.01 20.67
N THR A 37 37.33 -7.50 21.33
CA THR A 37 37.63 -7.28 22.75
C THR A 37 38.13 -5.86 22.96
N MET A 38 37.58 -5.13 23.94
CA MET A 38 38.10 -3.83 24.41
C MET A 38 38.72 -4.02 25.80
N PRO A 39 39.90 -3.45 26.08
CA PRO A 39 40.48 -3.42 27.42
C PRO A 39 39.84 -2.30 28.26
N THR A 40 39.70 -2.55 29.55
CA THR A 40 39.20 -1.60 30.56
C THR A 40 40.33 -0.65 30.99
N SER A 41 40.13 0.66 30.84
CA SER A 41 40.94 1.68 31.52
C SER A 41 40.06 2.83 32.01
N ASP A 42 40.09 3.01 33.33
CA ASP A 42 39.76 4.15 34.20
C ASP A 42 38.90 5.30 33.66
N ALA A 43 37.79 5.52 34.37
CA ALA A 43 36.87 6.63 34.18
C ALA A 43 37.51 7.96 34.62
N ALA A 44 37.99 8.74 33.66
CA ALA A 44 38.21 10.17 33.86
C ALA A 44 36.86 10.91 33.78
N VAL A 45 36.48 11.55 34.88
CA VAL A 45 35.32 12.46 34.93
C VAL A 45 35.63 13.66 34.05
N MET A 46 35.06 13.69 32.84
CA MET A 46 35.08 14.88 31.98
C MET A 46 33.94 15.80 32.39
N ASP A 47 34.28 17.04 32.73
CA ASP A 47 33.34 18.12 32.97
C ASP A 47 32.47 18.36 31.73
N LYS A 48 31.15 18.54 31.93
CA LYS A 48 30.21 18.81 30.85
C LYS A 48 30.50 20.20 30.25
N PRO A 49 30.74 20.34 28.94
CA PRO A 49 30.82 21.66 28.34
C PRO A 49 29.45 22.34 28.40
N ALA A 50 29.46 23.64 28.64
CA ALA A 50 28.27 24.49 28.72
C ALA A 50 27.36 24.30 27.51
N GLU A 51 26.05 24.29 27.77
CA GLU A 51 25.01 24.14 26.76
C GLU A 51 25.02 25.34 25.82
N ASP A 52 25.77 25.23 24.73
CA ASP A 52 25.65 26.13 23.60
C ASP A 52 24.23 25.95 23.04
N GLU A 53 23.47 27.05 23.04
CA GLU A 53 22.07 27.11 22.67
C GLU A 53 21.90 26.50 21.28
N ARG A 54 21.39 25.26 21.21
CA ARG A 54 21.09 24.60 19.94
C ARG A 54 19.92 25.33 19.30
N VAL A 55 20.20 26.41 18.59
CA VAL A 55 19.25 27.04 17.69
C VAL A 55 18.93 26.02 16.61
N ALA A 56 17.74 25.43 16.69
CA ALA A 56 17.26 24.55 15.65
C ALA A 56 17.25 25.33 14.32
N LEU A 57 18.11 24.94 13.39
CA LEU A 57 18.03 25.38 12.00
C LEU A 57 16.68 24.89 11.44
N GLN A 58 15.64 25.71 11.59
CA GLN A 58 14.40 25.57 10.86
C GLN A 58 14.69 25.98 9.41
N THR A 59 15.31 25.08 8.66
CA THR A 59 15.21 25.17 7.21
C THR A 59 13.78 24.79 6.84
N PRO A 60 13.06 25.63 6.08
CA PRO A 60 11.77 25.22 5.56
C PRO A 60 11.96 23.94 4.75
N ARG A 61 11.20 22.92 5.13
CA ARG A 61 11.10 21.72 4.32
C ARG A 61 10.44 22.14 3.00
N PRO A 62 11.08 21.98 1.82
CA PRO A 62 10.56 22.49 0.56
C PRO A 62 9.22 21.83 0.15
N ASP A 63 8.85 20.74 0.82
CA ASP A 63 7.63 19.96 0.69
C ASP A 63 6.48 20.41 1.60
N VAL A 64 6.70 21.37 2.50
CA VAL A 64 5.68 21.89 3.41
C VAL A 64 5.39 23.34 3.06
N ALA A 65 4.15 23.63 2.64
CA ALA A 65 3.69 24.99 2.42
C ALA A 65 3.96 25.83 3.67
N GLN A 66 4.58 27.00 3.48
CA GLN A 66 4.90 27.91 4.58
C GLN A 66 3.61 28.30 5.31
N PRO A 67 3.57 28.24 6.66
CA PRO A 67 2.39 28.67 7.41
C PRO A 67 2.01 30.11 7.03
N GLY A 68 0.81 30.29 6.45
CA GLY A 68 0.27 31.60 6.07
C GLY A 68 0.45 32.03 4.61
N ALA A 69 1.17 31.27 3.78
CA ALA A 69 1.12 31.47 2.33
C ALA A 69 -0.13 30.77 1.79
N ALA A 70 -1.01 31.51 1.09
CA ALA A 70 -2.14 30.89 0.40
C ALA A 70 -1.61 30.00 -0.72
N ASP A 71 -2.05 28.74 -0.75
CA ASP A 71 -1.64 27.83 -1.80
C ASP A 71 -2.00 28.36 -3.20
N PRO A 72 -1.09 28.34 -4.18
CA PRO A 72 -1.35 28.85 -5.54
C PRO A 72 -2.49 28.14 -6.29
N TRP A 73 -2.90 26.96 -5.84
CA TRP A 73 -4.06 26.22 -6.36
C TRP A 73 -5.39 26.60 -5.70
N ASN A 74 -5.42 27.63 -4.85
CA ASN A 74 -6.65 28.21 -4.31
C ASN A 74 -7.34 29.20 -5.26
N ASP A 75 -6.80 29.45 -6.46
CA ASP A 75 -7.53 30.20 -7.48
C ASP A 75 -8.89 29.53 -7.80
N GLU A 76 -9.94 30.31 -8.05
CA GLU A 76 -11.29 29.79 -8.32
C GLU A 76 -11.32 28.77 -9.48
N LYS A 77 -10.47 28.98 -10.49
CA LYS A 77 -10.29 28.07 -11.64
C LYS A 77 -9.88 26.65 -11.22
N TRP A 78 -9.05 26.53 -10.18
CA TRP A 78 -8.48 25.26 -9.74
C TRP A 78 -9.33 24.60 -8.67
N GLN A 79 -9.99 25.39 -7.81
CA GLN A 79 -10.89 24.87 -6.77
C GLN A 79 -12.03 24.00 -7.32
N LYS A 80 -12.57 24.37 -8.50
CA LYS A 80 -13.66 23.62 -9.15
C LYS A 80 -13.18 22.43 -9.98
N THR A 81 -11.87 22.29 -10.18
CA THR A 81 -11.26 21.27 -11.04
C THR A 81 -10.77 20.09 -10.20
N LYS A 82 -11.05 18.86 -10.62
CA LYS A 82 -10.52 17.64 -9.98
C LYS A 82 -9.08 17.40 -10.43
N TRP A 83 -8.18 18.30 -10.05
CA TRP A 83 -6.80 18.28 -10.53
C TRP A 83 -5.94 17.26 -9.77
N THR A 84 -4.92 16.75 -10.45
CA THR A 84 -3.82 15.99 -9.85
C THR A 84 -2.52 16.28 -10.60
N VAL A 85 -1.38 16.04 -9.95
CA VAL A 85 -0.07 16.06 -10.62
C VAL A 85 0.42 14.63 -10.80
N TYR A 86 0.95 14.30 -11.98
CA TYR A 86 1.61 13.03 -12.27
C TYR A 86 2.88 13.29 -13.09
N ARG A 87 4.04 12.90 -12.56
CA ARG A 87 5.38 13.14 -13.14
C ARG A 87 5.55 14.57 -13.67
N ASP A 88 5.34 15.53 -12.76
CA ASP A 88 5.53 16.98 -13.00
C ASP A 88 4.59 17.59 -14.06
N VAL A 89 3.47 16.93 -14.36
CA VAL A 89 2.42 17.45 -15.24
C VAL A 89 1.08 17.45 -14.50
N ALA A 90 0.36 18.57 -14.55
CA ALA A 90 -0.98 18.69 -14.00
C ALA A 90 -2.05 18.22 -14.98
N TYR A 91 -2.98 17.42 -14.49
CA TYR A 91 -4.06 16.82 -15.27
C TYR A 91 -5.43 17.08 -14.62
N ASP A 92 -6.46 17.22 -15.45
CA ASP A 92 -7.86 17.18 -15.01
C ASP A 92 -8.39 15.75 -15.02
N LEU A 93 -8.78 15.24 -13.84
CA LEU A 93 -9.36 13.91 -13.69
C LEU A 93 -10.86 13.87 -14.02
N GLY A 94 -11.53 15.02 -14.14
CA GLY A 94 -12.98 15.13 -14.34
C GLY A 94 -13.55 14.17 -15.41
N PRO A 95 -13.01 14.16 -16.65
CA PRO A 95 -13.52 13.30 -17.72
C PRO A 95 -13.41 11.78 -17.48
N PHE A 96 -12.54 11.38 -16.55
CA PHE A 96 -12.25 9.98 -16.22
C PHE A 96 -12.76 9.57 -14.84
N PHE A 97 -13.24 10.51 -14.03
CA PHE A 97 -13.55 10.31 -12.62
C PHE A 97 -14.50 9.12 -12.36
N GLU A 98 -15.61 9.07 -13.10
CA GLU A 98 -16.61 7.99 -13.01
C GLU A 98 -16.26 6.73 -13.81
N LYS A 99 -15.19 6.77 -14.62
CA LYS A 99 -14.78 5.67 -15.51
C LYS A 99 -13.60 4.86 -14.95
N HIS A 100 -13.10 5.23 -13.79
CA HIS A 100 -11.96 4.57 -13.18
C HIS A 100 -12.30 3.12 -12.77
N PRO A 101 -11.54 2.09 -13.20
CA PRO A 101 -11.81 0.69 -12.86
C PRO A 101 -11.75 0.36 -11.36
N GLY A 102 -11.05 1.17 -10.57
CA GLY A 102 -11.05 1.07 -9.11
C GLY A 102 -12.24 1.77 -8.44
N GLY A 103 -13.09 2.46 -9.20
CA GLY A 103 -14.12 3.35 -8.69
C GLY A 103 -13.61 4.78 -8.46
N ASN A 104 -14.55 5.71 -8.38
CA ASN A 104 -14.29 7.14 -8.17
C ASN A 104 -13.72 7.45 -6.77
N TRP A 105 -14.13 6.67 -5.76
CA TRP A 105 -13.67 6.86 -4.38
C TRP A 105 -12.15 6.68 -4.23
N LEU A 106 -11.56 5.64 -4.84
CA LEU A 106 -10.10 5.44 -4.84
C LEU A 106 -9.38 6.58 -5.55
N LEU A 107 -10.02 7.15 -6.59
CA LEU A 107 -9.44 8.25 -7.34
C LEU A 107 -9.49 9.58 -6.57
N ASN A 108 -10.38 9.74 -5.59
CA ASN A 108 -10.38 10.91 -4.69
C ASN A 108 -9.04 11.06 -3.95
N LEU A 109 -8.35 9.95 -3.64
CA LEU A 109 -7.04 9.99 -2.98
C LEU A 109 -5.98 10.72 -3.81
N ALA A 110 -6.15 10.78 -5.13
CA ALA A 110 -5.25 11.45 -6.06
C ALA A 110 -5.56 12.94 -6.25
N ILE A 111 -6.79 13.39 -5.92
CA ILE A 111 -7.22 14.76 -6.15
C ILE A 111 -6.47 15.71 -5.20
N GLY A 112 -6.04 16.85 -5.73
CA GLY A 112 -5.46 17.93 -4.93
C GLY A 112 -4.02 17.70 -4.51
N ARG A 113 -3.30 16.76 -5.14
CA ARG A 113 -1.90 16.44 -4.82
C ARG A 113 -1.14 15.86 -5.99
N ASP A 114 0.17 15.71 -5.81
CA ASP A 114 0.98 14.83 -6.65
C ASP A 114 0.64 13.36 -6.33
N CYS A 115 0.03 12.69 -7.30
CA CYS A 115 -0.35 11.29 -7.21
C CYS A 115 0.70 10.33 -7.80
N THR A 116 1.90 10.80 -8.14
CA THR A 116 2.94 9.97 -8.77
C THR A 116 3.23 8.72 -7.94
N ALA A 117 3.56 8.87 -6.64
CA ALA A 117 3.78 7.73 -5.77
C ALA A 117 2.58 6.77 -5.72
N LEU A 118 1.36 7.30 -5.63
CA LEU A 118 0.12 6.52 -5.57
C LEU A 118 -0.06 5.70 -6.85
N MET A 119 0.08 6.33 -8.01
CA MET A 119 -0.11 5.67 -9.30
C MET A 119 0.97 4.63 -9.58
N GLU A 120 2.22 4.93 -9.25
CA GLU A 120 3.35 4.03 -9.51
C GLU A 120 3.45 2.84 -8.53
N SER A 121 2.92 2.99 -7.31
CA SER A 121 2.87 1.92 -6.31
C SER A 121 1.70 0.97 -6.51
N TYR A 122 0.52 1.48 -6.89
CA TYR A 122 -0.69 0.67 -7.00
C TYR A 122 -0.82 -0.10 -8.32
N HIS A 123 -0.25 0.40 -9.41
CA HIS A 123 -0.42 -0.20 -10.73
C HIS A 123 0.74 -1.14 -11.06
N LEU A 124 0.47 -2.45 -11.09
CA LEU A 124 1.42 -3.45 -11.64
C LEU A 124 1.78 -3.18 -13.11
N ARG A 125 0.88 -2.47 -13.82
CA ARG A 125 0.98 -2.09 -15.24
C ARG A 125 1.22 -0.59 -15.39
N PRO A 126 2.45 -0.09 -15.13
CA PRO A 126 2.74 1.34 -15.25
C PRO A 126 2.40 1.88 -16.63
N GLU A 127 2.59 1.07 -17.68
CA GLU A 127 2.30 1.44 -19.06
C GLU A 127 0.82 1.82 -19.29
N VAL A 128 -0.11 1.16 -18.59
CA VAL A 128 -1.55 1.46 -18.69
C VAL A 128 -1.88 2.75 -17.96
N ALA A 129 -1.34 2.94 -16.75
CA ALA A 129 -1.54 4.15 -15.99
C ALA A 129 -1.03 5.36 -16.78
N THR A 130 0.21 5.29 -17.30
CA THR A 130 0.77 6.35 -18.13
C THR A 130 -0.06 6.60 -19.40
N ALA A 131 -0.55 5.56 -20.08
CA ALA A 131 -1.41 5.72 -21.25
C ALA A 131 -2.72 6.44 -20.90
N ARG A 132 -3.31 6.15 -19.73
CA ARG A 132 -4.52 6.84 -19.23
C ARG A 132 -4.26 8.32 -18.98
N PHE A 133 -3.15 8.67 -18.33
CA PHE A 133 -2.77 10.08 -18.13
C PHE A 133 -2.58 10.85 -19.43
N ARG A 134 -2.01 10.22 -20.47
CA ARG A 134 -1.84 10.87 -21.79
C ARG A 134 -3.16 11.24 -22.46
N MET A 135 -4.27 10.59 -22.09
CA MET A 135 -5.61 10.88 -22.63
C MET A 135 -6.36 11.95 -21.83
N LEU A 136 -5.83 12.38 -20.67
CA LEU A 136 -6.46 13.39 -19.84
C LEU A 136 -6.10 14.81 -20.31
N PRO A 137 -7.00 15.79 -20.13
CA PRO A 137 -6.66 17.19 -20.36
C PRO A 137 -5.52 17.62 -19.43
N LYS A 138 -4.53 18.30 -20.00
CA LYS A 138 -3.46 18.94 -19.23
C LYS A 138 -3.91 20.31 -18.78
N LEU A 139 -3.56 20.69 -17.55
CA LEU A 139 -3.88 22.00 -17.00
C LEU A 139 -2.72 22.97 -17.28
N GLU A 140 -2.84 23.72 -18.38
CA GLU A 140 -1.86 24.74 -18.75
C GLU A 140 -1.84 25.89 -17.73
N GLY A 141 -0.64 26.35 -17.35
CA GLY A 141 -0.47 27.41 -16.36
C GLY A 141 -0.78 27.00 -14.92
N PHE A 142 -0.92 25.70 -14.63
CA PHE A 142 -1.03 25.21 -13.27
C PHE A 142 0.32 25.29 -12.54
N PRO A 143 0.38 25.77 -11.28
CA PRO A 143 1.62 25.95 -10.52
C PRO A 143 2.16 24.62 -9.96
N VAL A 144 2.62 23.72 -10.84
CA VAL A 144 3.08 22.37 -10.48
C VAL A 144 4.20 22.40 -9.43
N GLU A 145 5.14 23.33 -9.54
CA GLU A 145 6.30 23.42 -8.66
C GLU A 145 5.97 23.79 -7.21
N ALA A 146 4.78 24.35 -6.97
CA ALA A 146 4.32 24.64 -5.63
C ALA A 146 3.71 23.40 -4.95
N VAL A 147 3.34 22.36 -5.70
CA VAL A 147 2.75 21.14 -5.15
C VAL A 147 3.85 20.27 -4.53
N PRO A 148 3.70 19.80 -3.28
CA PRO A 148 4.64 18.88 -2.66
C PRO A 148 4.87 17.64 -3.52
N ARG A 149 6.12 17.38 -3.89
CA ARG A 149 6.48 16.25 -4.75
C ARG A 149 6.44 14.94 -3.97
N SER A 150 5.79 13.94 -4.57
CA SER A 150 5.75 12.59 -4.06
C SER A 150 7.00 11.79 -4.50
N PRO A 151 7.40 10.75 -3.75
CA PRO A 151 8.43 9.81 -4.20
C PRO A 151 8.07 9.18 -5.55
N ARG A 152 9.10 8.75 -6.30
CA ARG A 152 8.92 8.14 -7.64
C ARG A 152 9.42 6.69 -7.66
N PRO A 153 8.61 5.73 -7.21
CA PRO A 153 8.99 4.32 -7.17
C PRO A 153 9.56 3.77 -8.50
N ASN A 154 9.01 4.20 -9.64
CA ASN A 154 9.44 3.71 -10.95
C ASN A 154 10.81 4.22 -11.38
N ASP A 155 11.40 5.20 -10.69
CA ASP A 155 12.76 5.64 -10.99
C ASP A 155 13.80 4.67 -10.39
N SER A 156 13.40 3.75 -9.50
CA SER A 156 14.26 2.74 -8.89
C SER A 156 14.35 1.47 -9.75
N PRO A 157 15.55 1.07 -10.22
CA PRO A 157 15.74 -0.19 -10.92
C PRO A 157 15.35 -1.40 -10.07
N LEU A 158 15.65 -1.37 -8.76
CA LEU A 158 15.30 -2.45 -7.84
C LEU A 158 13.78 -2.64 -7.76
N TYR A 159 13.03 -1.54 -7.59
CA TYR A 159 11.57 -1.59 -7.53
C TYR A 159 10.97 -2.19 -8.81
N ASN A 160 11.43 -1.72 -9.97
CA ASN A 160 10.99 -2.22 -11.26
C ASN A 160 11.32 -3.71 -11.46
N ASN A 161 12.52 -4.14 -11.08
CA ASN A 161 12.93 -5.54 -11.18
C ASN A 161 12.08 -6.46 -10.29
N ILE A 162 11.77 -6.04 -9.06
CA ILE A 162 10.89 -6.79 -8.16
C ILE A 162 9.47 -6.87 -8.74
N ARG A 163 8.91 -5.73 -9.16
CA ARG A 163 7.57 -5.69 -9.77
C ARG A 163 7.47 -6.61 -10.98
N ASN A 164 8.44 -6.54 -11.90
CA ASN A 164 8.43 -7.35 -13.12
C ASN A 164 8.47 -8.85 -12.79
N ARG A 165 9.33 -9.26 -11.85
CA ARG A 165 9.36 -10.65 -11.39
C ARG A 165 8.07 -11.10 -10.73
N VAL A 166 7.49 -10.28 -9.85
CA VAL A 166 6.18 -10.57 -9.23
C VAL A 166 5.10 -10.76 -10.30
N ARG A 167 5.09 -9.87 -11.31
CA ARG A 167 4.16 -9.92 -12.43
C ARG A 167 4.31 -11.22 -13.24
N GLU A 168 5.54 -11.57 -13.59
CA GLU A 168 5.84 -12.78 -14.39
C GLU A 168 5.62 -14.08 -13.61
N GLU A 169 6.06 -14.14 -12.34
CA GLU A 169 6.07 -15.36 -11.54
C GLU A 169 4.71 -15.63 -10.85
N LEU A 170 4.03 -14.60 -10.35
CA LEU A 170 2.78 -14.74 -9.57
C LEU A 170 1.52 -14.44 -10.38
N PHE A 171 1.63 -13.63 -11.45
CA PHE A 171 0.49 -13.20 -12.26
C PHE A 171 0.68 -13.50 -13.75
N PRO A 172 0.95 -14.76 -14.14
CA PRO A 172 1.16 -15.12 -15.55
C PRO A 172 -0.08 -14.88 -16.44
N GLU A 173 -1.27 -14.79 -15.83
CA GLU A 173 -2.53 -14.43 -16.51
C GLU A 173 -3.08 -13.07 -16.06
N GLU A 174 -2.19 -12.09 -15.90
CA GLU A 174 -2.57 -10.73 -15.53
C GLU A 174 -3.60 -10.13 -16.52
N GLY A 175 -4.59 -9.39 -16.01
CA GLY A 175 -5.63 -8.73 -16.81
C GLY A 175 -6.98 -9.45 -16.87
N LYS A 176 -7.08 -10.71 -16.42
CA LYS A 176 -8.36 -11.44 -16.31
C LYS A 176 -9.09 -11.22 -14.97
N ASN A 177 -8.69 -10.22 -14.18
CA ASN A 177 -9.18 -9.98 -12.80
C ASN A 177 -9.09 -11.19 -11.85
N LYS A 178 -8.33 -12.24 -12.20
CA LYS A 178 -8.22 -13.47 -11.41
C LYS A 178 -7.69 -13.25 -10.00
N HIS A 179 -6.85 -12.24 -9.79
CA HIS A 179 -6.34 -11.85 -8.46
C HIS A 179 -7.42 -11.25 -7.54
N ARG A 180 -8.58 -10.87 -8.09
CA ARG A 180 -9.74 -10.32 -7.36
C ARG A 180 -10.84 -11.38 -7.19
N MET A 181 -10.53 -12.66 -7.45
CA MET A 181 -11.46 -13.79 -7.35
C MET A 181 -11.16 -14.62 -6.10
N GLY A 182 -12.21 -15.18 -5.48
CA GLY A 182 -12.10 -15.97 -4.25
C GLY A 182 -12.26 -15.15 -2.97
N GLY A 183 -12.23 -13.83 -3.10
CA GLY A 183 -12.50 -12.92 -2.01
C GLY A 183 -13.88 -13.11 -1.38
N ASP A 184 -14.90 -13.33 -2.21
CA ASP A 184 -16.29 -13.51 -1.75
C ASP A 184 -16.43 -14.66 -0.74
N PHE A 185 -15.70 -15.77 -0.93
CA PHE A 185 -15.73 -16.89 0.00
C PHE A 185 -15.10 -16.53 1.35
N ALA A 186 -13.95 -15.85 1.34
CA ALA A 186 -13.30 -15.36 2.56
C ALA A 186 -14.21 -14.38 3.31
N THR A 187 -14.89 -13.49 2.59
CA THR A 187 -15.89 -12.58 3.14
C THR A 187 -17.02 -13.35 3.84
N CYS A 188 -17.62 -14.35 3.19
CA CYS A 188 -18.68 -15.16 3.81
C CYS A 188 -18.23 -15.86 5.10
N VAL A 189 -17.03 -16.45 5.09
CA VAL A 189 -16.48 -17.15 6.26
C VAL A 189 -16.23 -16.17 7.42
N ILE A 190 -15.62 -15.02 7.14
CA ILE A 190 -15.29 -14.03 8.16
C ILE A 190 -16.56 -13.37 8.73
N LEU A 191 -17.52 -13.00 7.88
CA LEU A 191 -18.79 -12.44 8.35
C LEU A 191 -19.64 -13.46 9.12
N GLY A 192 -19.59 -14.74 8.70
CA GLY A 192 -20.21 -15.84 9.44
C GLY A 192 -19.58 -16.02 10.83
N PHE A 193 -18.25 -16.03 10.90
CA PHE A 193 -17.52 -16.08 12.18
C PHE A 193 -17.83 -14.87 13.06
N ALA A 194 -17.84 -13.67 12.51
CA ALA A 194 -18.14 -12.45 13.26
C ALA A 194 -19.57 -12.47 13.83
N THR A 195 -20.56 -12.90 13.01
CA THR A 195 -21.94 -13.08 13.48
C THR A 195 -22.00 -14.09 14.63
N PHE A 196 -21.31 -15.23 14.50
CA PHE A 196 -21.22 -16.22 15.58
C PHE A 196 -20.55 -15.66 16.84
N ALA A 197 -19.43 -14.97 16.71
CA ALA A 197 -18.72 -14.38 17.85
C ALA A 197 -19.58 -13.31 18.56
N TYR A 198 -20.31 -12.50 17.80
CA TYR A 198 -21.24 -11.51 18.32
C TYR A 198 -22.39 -12.15 19.09
N THR A 199 -23.01 -13.22 18.56
CA THR A 199 -24.11 -13.92 19.24
C THR A 199 -23.63 -14.60 20.52
N VAL A 200 -22.47 -15.24 20.50
CA VAL A 200 -21.87 -15.85 21.70
C VAL A 200 -21.59 -14.78 22.77
N TYR A 201 -21.04 -13.63 22.39
CA TYR A 201 -20.79 -12.52 23.32
C TYR A 201 -22.10 -11.94 23.90
N ALA A 202 -23.12 -11.76 23.06
CA ALA A 202 -24.42 -11.23 23.50
C ALA A 202 -25.16 -12.18 24.46
N MET A 203 -25.05 -13.49 24.25
CA MET A 203 -25.72 -14.50 25.09
C MET A 203 -24.91 -14.87 26.35
N MET A 204 -23.58 -14.86 26.26
CA MET A 204 -22.66 -15.26 27.34
C MET A 204 -21.48 -14.29 27.39
N PRO A 205 -21.67 -13.07 27.92
CA PRO A 205 -20.60 -12.09 28.02
C PRO A 205 -19.54 -12.57 29.02
N GLY A 206 -18.28 -12.60 28.58
CA GLY A 206 -17.16 -13.06 29.36
C GLY A 206 -15.84 -12.81 28.63
N PHE A 207 -14.73 -13.10 29.30
CA PHE A 207 -13.40 -12.86 28.74
C PHE A 207 -13.18 -13.60 27.41
N LEU A 208 -13.55 -14.89 27.36
CA LEU A 208 -13.34 -15.71 26.17
C LEU A 208 -14.24 -15.30 25.00
N SER A 209 -15.52 -14.96 25.26
CA SER A 209 -16.41 -14.47 24.22
C SER A 209 -16.00 -13.08 23.72
N GLY A 210 -15.44 -12.23 24.59
CA GLY A 210 -14.82 -10.96 24.22
C GLY A 210 -13.59 -11.14 23.32
N MET A 211 -12.74 -12.13 23.59
CA MET A 211 -11.61 -12.47 22.71
C MET A 211 -12.07 -12.94 21.32
N LEU A 212 -13.11 -13.78 21.26
CA LEU A 212 -13.69 -14.24 19.99
C LEU A 212 -14.27 -13.06 19.19
N LEU A 213 -15.00 -12.15 19.86
CA LEU A 213 -15.53 -10.95 19.24
C LEU A 213 -14.40 -10.04 18.73
N GLY A 214 -13.36 -9.83 19.53
CA GLY A 214 -12.18 -9.07 19.13
C GLY A 214 -11.46 -9.66 17.92
N LEU A 215 -11.32 -10.99 17.85
CA LEU A 215 -10.76 -11.68 16.68
C LEU A 215 -11.64 -11.49 15.44
N GLY A 216 -12.96 -11.57 15.59
CA GLY A 216 -13.91 -11.33 14.51
C GLY A 216 -13.80 -9.90 13.97
N GLY A 217 -13.70 -8.92 14.88
CA GLY A 217 -13.48 -7.53 14.52
C GLY A 217 -12.14 -7.30 13.81
N ALA A 218 -11.06 -7.92 14.29
CA ALA A 218 -9.74 -7.83 13.67
C ALA A 218 -9.73 -8.40 12.24
N TRP A 219 -10.41 -9.54 12.00
CA TRP A 219 -10.52 -10.11 10.65
C TRP A 219 -11.38 -9.26 9.72
N ILE A 220 -12.46 -8.66 10.20
CA ILE A 220 -13.24 -7.69 9.41
C ILE A 220 -12.34 -6.51 9.00
N GLY A 221 -11.65 -5.87 9.94
CA GLY A 221 -10.82 -4.70 9.66
C GLY A 221 -9.64 -4.98 8.74
N LEU A 222 -8.83 -5.99 9.06
CA LEU A 222 -7.58 -6.30 8.35
C LEU A 222 -7.78 -7.02 7.02
N THR A 223 -8.90 -7.74 6.87
CA THR A 223 -9.13 -8.56 5.67
C THR A 223 -10.23 -7.98 4.81
N ILE A 224 -11.46 -7.87 5.34
CA ILE A 224 -12.60 -7.44 4.52
C ILE A 224 -12.46 -5.96 4.17
N GLN A 225 -12.48 -5.09 5.19
CA GLN A 225 -12.43 -3.65 4.99
C GLN A 225 -11.14 -3.22 4.29
N HIS A 226 -9.97 -3.59 4.83
CA HIS A 226 -8.69 -3.17 4.26
C HIS A 226 -8.55 -3.60 2.79
N CYS A 227 -8.81 -4.87 2.46
CA CYS A 227 -8.68 -5.33 1.07
C CYS A 227 -9.77 -4.75 0.16
N ALA A 228 -10.99 -4.53 0.66
CA ALA A 228 -12.06 -3.86 -0.08
C ALA A 228 -11.70 -2.39 -0.37
N ASN A 229 -11.06 -1.71 0.58
CA ASN A 229 -10.55 -0.35 0.42
C ASN A 229 -9.33 -0.26 -0.53
N HIS A 230 -8.75 -1.40 -0.94
CA HIS A 230 -7.80 -1.46 -2.04
C HIS A 230 -8.43 -1.98 -3.34
N GLY A 231 -9.75 -2.20 -3.37
CA GLY A 231 -10.48 -2.76 -4.51
C GLY A 231 -10.16 -4.23 -4.81
N ALA A 232 -9.45 -4.91 -3.91
CA ALA A 232 -8.94 -6.26 -4.13
C ALA A 232 -9.97 -7.36 -3.80
N MET A 233 -11.05 -7.02 -3.10
CA MET A 233 -11.99 -7.99 -2.54
C MET A 233 -12.92 -8.60 -3.60
N SER A 234 -13.37 -7.78 -4.55
CA SER A 234 -14.26 -8.19 -5.65
C SER A 234 -13.89 -7.45 -6.95
N PRO A 235 -14.25 -7.97 -8.14
CA PRO A 235 -14.14 -7.21 -9.38
C PRO A 235 -15.08 -5.99 -9.45
N SER A 236 -16.18 -5.98 -8.68
CA SER A 236 -17.17 -4.91 -8.68
C SER A 236 -16.78 -3.78 -7.70
N PRO A 237 -16.62 -2.53 -8.15
CA PRO A 237 -16.35 -1.39 -7.26
C PRO A 237 -17.45 -1.19 -6.21
N ALA A 238 -18.71 -1.43 -6.57
CA ALA A 238 -19.84 -1.30 -5.65
C ALA A 238 -19.76 -2.31 -4.49
N VAL A 239 -19.38 -3.56 -4.79
CA VAL A 239 -19.20 -4.60 -3.77
C VAL A 239 -18.06 -4.23 -2.83
N ASN A 240 -16.93 -3.76 -3.37
CA ASN A 240 -15.83 -3.26 -2.54
C ASN A 240 -16.26 -2.06 -1.68
N GLY A 241 -17.09 -1.15 -2.19
CA GLY A 241 -17.64 -0.05 -1.41
C GLY A 241 -18.45 -0.54 -0.20
N VAL A 242 -19.39 -1.47 -0.42
CA VAL A 242 -20.20 -2.06 0.67
C VAL A 242 -19.31 -2.80 1.68
N LEU A 243 -18.34 -3.58 1.22
CA LEU A 243 -17.43 -4.31 2.10
C LEU A 243 -16.48 -3.37 2.86
N GLY A 244 -16.12 -2.22 2.29
CA GLY A 244 -15.38 -1.17 2.98
C GLY A 244 -16.15 -0.58 4.17
N LEU A 245 -17.48 -0.57 4.11
CA LEU A 245 -18.35 -0.10 5.22
C LEU A 245 -18.46 -1.09 6.38
N THR A 246 -17.94 -2.32 6.23
CA THR A 246 -18.01 -3.33 7.32
C THR A 246 -17.23 -2.91 8.57
N ASN A 247 -16.35 -1.90 8.47
CA ASN A 247 -15.71 -1.26 9.62
C ASN A 247 -16.73 -0.67 10.61
N ASP A 248 -17.87 -0.18 10.12
CA ASP A 248 -18.90 0.40 10.98
C ASP A 248 -19.53 -0.68 11.89
N LEU A 249 -19.55 -1.95 11.43
CA LEU A 249 -20.08 -3.07 12.20
C LEU A 249 -19.24 -3.39 13.44
N ILE A 250 -17.98 -2.97 13.46
CA ILE A 250 -17.04 -3.24 14.56
C ILE A 250 -16.78 -1.98 15.40
N GLY A 251 -17.58 -0.92 15.20
CA GLY A 251 -17.46 0.35 15.92
C GLY A 251 -16.38 1.29 15.35
N GLY A 252 -15.87 1.01 14.16
CA GLY A 252 -15.00 1.93 13.42
C GLY A 252 -15.80 3.02 12.69
N ALA A 253 -15.09 4.01 12.14
CA ALA A 253 -15.68 5.03 11.27
C ALA A 253 -15.21 4.80 9.83
N SER A 254 -16.07 4.26 8.97
CA SER A 254 -15.78 4.03 7.55
C SER A 254 -15.63 5.32 6.75
N LEU A 255 -16.11 6.45 7.29
CA LEU A 255 -16.14 7.78 6.67
C LEU A 255 -14.82 8.58 6.78
N VAL A 256 -13.81 8.12 7.53
CA VAL A 256 -12.57 8.89 7.73
C VAL A 256 -11.63 8.86 6.49
N LEU A 257 -11.98 8.08 5.46
CA LEU A 257 -11.25 8.01 4.19
C LEU A 257 -12.02 8.62 2.99
N GLY A 258 -13.14 9.31 3.26
CA GLY A 258 -14.01 9.93 2.25
C GLY A 258 -13.57 11.32 1.80
#